data_AF-A0A418WDD6-F1
#
_entry.id   AF-A0A418WDD6-F1
#
_cell.length_a   1.000
_cell.length_b   1.000
_cell.length_c   1.000
_cell.angle_alpha   90.00
_cell.angle_beta   90.00
_cell.angle_gamma   90.00
#
_symmetry.space_group_name_H-M   'P 1'
#
loop_
_entity.id
_entity.type
_entity.pdbx_description
1 polymer ?
#
loop_
_entity_poly.entity_id
_entity_poly.type
_entity_poly.pdbx_seq_one_letter_code
_entity_poly.pdbx_strand_id
1 'polypeptide(L)'
;MLRQKTFALWAAAAFLFAAAPAWATGLSMNEAPLAAGTTLDQCKAAGKKAISDAGLKALPESPLSVFGTADPDILAAIYCLPERGTAIVAVAGTDNQFTKPVLAKLLAGMGVK
;
A
#
# COMPACT_ATOMS: atom_id res chain seq x y z
N MET A 1 -4.96 8.17 73.50
CA MET A 1 -5.59 7.08 72.71
C MET A 1 -5.52 7.47 71.25
N LEU A 2 -4.65 6.80 70.49
CA LEU A 2 -4.28 7.16 69.11
C LEU A 2 -4.41 5.90 68.24
N ARG A 3 -5.04 6.05 67.06
CA ARG A 3 -4.80 5.34 65.77
C ARG A 3 -6.10 5.04 65.02
N GLN A 4 -6.55 6.02 64.24
CA GLN A 4 -7.29 5.78 63.00
C GLN A 4 -6.42 4.93 62.07
N LYS A 5 -6.92 3.76 61.69
CA LYS A 5 -6.28 2.88 60.71
C LYS A 5 -6.70 3.33 59.32
N THR A 6 -5.69 3.72 58.56
CA THR A 6 -5.64 3.88 57.10
C THR A 6 -6.40 2.78 56.36
N PHE A 7 -7.47 3.15 55.66
CA PHE A 7 -8.04 2.38 54.56
C PHE A 7 -8.00 3.27 53.33
N ALA A 8 -6.94 3.16 52.55
CA ALA A 8 -6.85 3.73 51.22
C ALA A 8 -5.98 2.81 50.36
N LEU A 9 -6.30 2.81 49.05
CA LEU A 9 -5.55 2.22 47.95
C LEU A 9 -5.72 0.73 47.69
N TRP A 10 -6.89 0.29 47.19
CA TRP A 10 -6.97 -0.89 46.33
C TRP A 10 -8.17 -0.76 45.36
N ALA A 11 -8.10 0.08 44.33
CA ALA A 11 -9.12 0.06 43.26
C ALA A 11 -8.70 0.72 41.92
N ALA A 12 -7.42 0.76 41.57
CA ALA A 12 -7.00 1.41 40.31
C ALA A 12 -5.83 0.70 39.63
N ALA A 13 -6.03 -0.53 39.16
CA ALA A 13 -5.01 -1.23 38.37
C ALA A 13 -5.59 -2.29 37.40
N ALA A 14 -6.80 -2.10 36.85
CA ALA A 14 -7.43 -3.11 35.97
C ALA A 14 -7.98 -2.57 34.64
N PHE A 15 -7.49 -1.43 34.18
CA PHE A 15 -7.77 -0.91 32.82
C PHE A 15 -6.47 -0.66 32.05
N LEU A 16 -5.53 -1.61 32.08
CA LEU A 16 -4.48 -1.66 31.07
C LEU A 16 -5.11 -2.23 29.79
N PHE A 17 -5.65 -1.31 29.02
CA PHE A 17 -5.87 -1.35 27.58
C PHE A 17 -5.13 -2.49 26.88
N ALA A 18 -5.84 -3.57 26.59
CA ALA A 18 -5.52 -4.44 25.46
C ALA A 18 -5.91 -3.70 24.18
N ALA A 19 -5.25 -2.58 23.89
CA ALA A 19 -5.26 -2.02 22.55
C ALA A 19 -4.40 -2.97 21.70
N ALA A 20 -5.07 -3.91 21.03
CA ALA A 20 -4.40 -4.67 19.97
C ALA A 20 -3.75 -3.65 19.02
N PRO A 21 -2.50 -3.85 18.60
CA PRO A 21 -1.87 -2.93 17.67
C PRO A 21 -2.74 -2.91 16.40
N ALA A 22 -3.35 -1.77 16.11
CA ALA A 22 -3.92 -1.53 14.80
C ALA A 22 -2.73 -1.54 13.84
N TRP A 23 -2.48 -2.68 13.19
CA TRP A 23 -1.48 -2.76 12.14
C TRP A 23 -1.89 -1.75 11.08
N ALA A 24 -1.11 -0.68 10.96
CA ALA A 24 -1.43 0.45 10.11
C ALA A 24 -1.23 0.04 8.65
N THR A 25 -2.21 -0.66 8.07
CA THR A 25 -2.18 -1.01 6.66
C THR A 25 -2.09 0.28 5.85
N GLY A 26 -0.96 0.44 5.18
CA GLY A 26 -0.73 1.54 4.27
C GLY A 26 -1.34 1.20 2.92
N LEU A 27 -2.13 2.13 2.37
CA LEU A 27 -2.58 2.08 1.00
C LEU A 27 -2.25 3.41 0.36
N SER A 28 -1.41 3.38 -0.67
CA SER A 28 -1.12 4.54 -1.51
C SER A 28 -1.64 4.24 -2.92
N MET A 29 -2.38 5.17 -3.51
CA MET A 29 -2.94 5.02 -4.84
C MET A 29 -2.84 6.33 -5.61
N ASN A 30 -2.60 6.25 -6.92
CA ASN A 30 -2.67 7.39 -7.81
C ASN A 30 -3.01 6.94 -9.24
N GLU A 31 -3.42 7.89 -10.06
CA GLU A 31 -3.66 7.69 -11.48
C GLU A 31 -2.38 7.94 -12.29
N ALA A 32 -2.20 7.15 -13.35
CA ALA A 32 -1.19 7.34 -14.37
C ALA A 32 -1.90 7.60 -15.70
N PRO A 33 -1.90 8.84 -16.23
CA PRO A 33 -2.50 9.13 -17.52
C PRO A 33 -1.83 8.31 -18.63
N LEU A 34 -2.65 7.76 -19.53
CA LEU A 34 -2.18 7.01 -20.69
C LEU A 34 -2.23 7.90 -21.93
N ALA A 35 -1.31 7.67 -22.86
CA ALA A 35 -1.37 8.34 -24.16
C ALA A 35 -2.64 7.92 -24.92
N ALA A 36 -3.18 8.81 -25.74
CA ALA A 36 -4.33 8.49 -26.59
C ALA A 36 -4.01 7.30 -27.51
N GLY A 37 -4.91 6.32 -27.57
CA GLY A 37 -4.73 5.11 -28.37
C GLY A 37 -3.86 4.02 -27.72
N THR A 38 -3.43 4.20 -26.46
CA THR A 38 -2.74 3.14 -25.70
C THR A 38 -3.62 1.90 -25.62
N THR A 39 -3.10 0.75 -26.04
CA THR A 39 -3.83 -0.53 -25.92
C THR A 39 -3.67 -1.14 -24.53
N LEU A 40 -4.55 -2.08 -24.18
CA LEU A 40 -4.44 -2.83 -22.92
C LEU A 40 -3.07 -3.51 -22.79
N ASP A 41 -2.58 -4.15 -23.85
CA ASP A 41 -1.29 -4.84 -23.85
C ASP A 41 -0.12 -3.87 -23.69
N GLN A 42 -0.18 -2.68 -24.30
CA GLN A 42 0.84 -1.65 -24.12
C GLN A 42 0.86 -1.13 -22.69
N CYS A 43 -0.30 -0.87 -22.09
CA CYS A 43 -0.40 -0.47 -20.69
C CYS A 43 0.14 -1.57 -19.76
N LYS A 44 -0.21 -2.83 -19.99
CA LYS A 44 0.30 -3.95 -19.19
C LYS A 44 1.81 -4.13 -19.36
N ALA A 45 2.35 -3.98 -20.57
CA ALA A 45 3.79 -4.03 -20.81
C ALA A 45 4.53 -2.91 -20.05
N ALA A 46 4.02 -1.68 -20.09
CA ALA A 46 4.54 -0.57 -19.28
C ALA A 46 4.44 -0.88 -17.78
N GLY A 47 3.31 -1.42 -17.33
CA GLY A 47 3.11 -1.83 -15.94
C GLY A 47 4.11 -2.89 -15.47
N LYS A 48 4.35 -3.94 -16.27
CA LYS A 48 5.39 -4.95 -15.99
C LYS A 48 6.77 -4.34 -15.86
N LYS A 49 7.10 -3.44 -16.78
CA LYS A 49 8.37 -2.71 -16.74
C LYS A 49 8.47 -1.87 -15.47
N ALA A 50 7.42 -1.14 -15.10
CA ALA A 50 7.39 -0.33 -13.88
C ALA A 50 7.55 -1.19 -12.62
N ILE A 51 6.88 -2.35 -12.54
CA ILE A 51 7.04 -3.33 -11.46
C ILE A 51 8.50 -3.80 -11.35
N SER A 52 9.11 -4.18 -12.48
CA SER A 52 10.52 -4.60 -12.52
C SER A 52 11.48 -3.48 -12.13
N ASP A 53 11.29 -2.27 -12.64
CA ASP A 53 12.13 -1.10 -12.36
C ASP A 53 12.01 -0.66 -10.89
N ALA A 54 10.84 -0.88 -10.27
CA ALA A 54 10.62 -0.66 -8.84
C ALA A 54 11.28 -1.72 -7.94
N GLY A 55 11.91 -2.76 -8.53
CA GLY A 55 12.53 -3.86 -7.80
C GLY A 55 11.54 -4.86 -7.21
N LEU A 56 10.31 -4.87 -7.71
CA LEU A 56 9.26 -5.79 -7.26
C LEU A 56 9.31 -7.08 -8.08
N LYS A 57 9.03 -8.21 -7.42
CA LYS A 57 8.83 -9.50 -8.07
C LYS A 57 7.47 -9.50 -8.76
N ALA A 58 7.46 -9.69 -10.08
CA ALA A 58 6.22 -9.83 -10.83
C ALA A 58 5.42 -11.06 -10.38
N LEU A 59 4.11 -10.89 -10.27
CA LEU A 59 3.15 -11.96 -9.99
C LEU A 59 2.43 -12.36 -11.29
N PRO A 60 1.70 -13.50 -11.30
CA PRO A 60 0.89 -13.88 -12.44
C PRO A 60 -0.04 -12.75 -12.88
N GLU A 61 -0.18 -12.59 -14.19
CA GLU A 61 -1.00 -11.53 -14.76
C GLU A 61 -2.49 -11.79 -14.58
N SER A 62 -3.24 -10.69 -14.53
CA SER A 62 -4.70 -10.68 -14.62
C SER A 62 -5.12 -10.10 -15.99
N PRO A 63 -6.36 -10.35 -16.45
CA PRO A 63 -6.85 -9.81 -17.71
C PRO A 63 -6.64 -8.29 -17.84
N LEU A 64 -6.87 -7.52 -16.78
CA LEU A 64 -6.83 -6.05 -16.80
C LEU A 64 -5.70 -5.44 -15.95
N SER A 65 -4.88 -6.26 -15.30
CA SER A 65 -3.92 -5.76 -14.33
C SER A 65 -2.61 -6.54 -14.30
N VAL A 66 -1.59 -5.83 -13.84
CA VAL A 66 -0.27 -6.36 -13.53
C VAL A 66 -0.03 -6.22 -12.04
N PHE A 67 0.51 -7.27 -11.44
CA PHE A 67 0.81 -7.31 -10.02
C PHE A 67 2.30 -7.50 -9.77
N GLY A 68 2.76 -6.97 -8.64
CA GLY A 68 4.09 -7.27 -8.13
C GLY A 68 4.13 -7.21 -6.62
N THR A 69 5.15 -7.82 -6.04
CA THR A 69 5.34 -7.87 -4.59
C THR A 69 6.80 -7.69 -4.21
N ALA A 70 7.06 -7.19 -3.02
CA ALA A 70 8.38 -7.21 -2.40
C ALA A 70 8.25 -7.55 -0.92
N ASP A 71 9.21 -8.33 -0.41
CA ASP A 71 9.27 -8.69 0.99
C ASP A 71 9.64 -7.46 1.85
N PRO A 72 9.10 -7.33 3.07
CA PRO A 72 8.23 -8.32 3.73
C PRO A 72 6.72 -8.19 3.41
N ASP A 73 6.20 -7.05 2.95
CA ASP A 73 4.73 -6.84 2.90
C ASP A 73 4.25 -5.84 1.83
N ILE A 74 4.91 -5.74 0.68
CA ILE A 74 4.44 -4.85 -0.40
C ILE A 74 3.64 -5.65 -1.43
N LEU A 75 2.44 -5.16 -1.76
CA LEU A 75 1.68 -5.58 -2.93
C LEU A 75 1.37 -4.36 -3.81
N ALA A 76 1.83 -4.41 -5.05
CA ALA A 76 1.53 -3.40 -6.06
C ALA A 76 0.57 -3.96 -7.11
N ALA A 77 -0.37 -3.13 -7.54
CA ALA A 77 -1.30 -3.42 -8.61
C ALA A 77 -1.35 -2.23 -9.58
N ILE A 78 -1.29 -2.53 -10.88
CA ILE A 78 -1.48 -1.56 -11.96
C ILE A 78 -2.67 -2.04 -12.76
N TYR A 79 -3.79 -1.32 -12.65
CA TYR A 79 -5.02 -1.58 -13.41
C TYR A 79 -5.06 -0.70 -14.65
N CYS A 80 -5.13 -1.33 -15.81
CA CYS A 80 -5.13 -0.64 -17.10
C CYS A 80 -6.57 -0.38 -17.58
N LEU A 81 -6.92 0.89 -17.77
CA LEU A 81 -8.23 1.35 -18.26
C LEU A 81 -8.03 2.22 -19.52
N PRO A 82 -7.53 1.64 -20.63
CA PRO A 82 -7.24 2.39 -21.86
C PRO A 82 -8.46 3.13 -22.43
N GLU A 83 -9.66 2.56 -22.28
CA GLU A 83 -10.92 3.19 -22.67
C GLU A 83 -11.24 4.47 -21.88
N ARG A 84 -10.61 4.64 -20.71
CA ARG A 84 -10.68 5.86 -19.89
C ARG A 84 -9.41 6.69 -19.99
N GLY A 85 -8.42 6.28 -20.79
CA GLY A 85 -7.14 6.97 -20.94
C GLY A 85 -6.31 7.03 -19.65
N THR A 86 -6.45 6.06 -18.74
CA THR A 86 -5.75 6.07 -17.44
C THR A 86 -5.38 4.66 -16.99
N ALA A 87 -4.40 4.57 -16.10
CA ALA A 87 -4.11 3.39 -15.31
C ALA A 87 -4.16 3.75 -13.82
N ILE A 88 -4.75 2.88 -13.00
CA ILE A 88 -4.77 3.05 -11.54
C ILE A 88 -3.58 2.28 -10.97
N VAL A 89 -2.67 2.98 -10.29
CA VAL A 89 -1.52 2.40 -9.62
C VAL A 89 -1.79 2.41 -8.13
N ALA A 90 -1.85 1.23 -7.52
CA ALA A 90 -2.09 1.05 -6.09
C ALA A 90 -0.95 0.24 -5.46
N VAL A 91 -0.55 0.62 -4.26
CA VAL A 91 0.43 -0.08 -3.44
C VAL A 91 -0.13 -0.23 -2.03
N ALA A 92 -0.28 -1.48 -1.60
CA ALA A 92 -0.67 -1.86 -0.26
C ALA A 92 0.53 -2.41 0.51
N GLY A 93 0.57 -2.19 1.82
CA GLY A 93 1.52 -2.84 2.71
C GLY A 93 1.28 -2.54 4.18
N THR A 94 2.20 -2.94 5.05
CA THR A 94 2.07 -2.81 6.51
C THR A 94 2.34 -1.42 7.06
N ASP A 95 2.84 -0.48 6.24
CA ASP A 95 3.01 0.93 6.60
C ASP A 95 3.10 1.84 5.36
N ASN A 96 2.53 3.03 5.46
CA ASN A 96 2.58 4.09 4.45
C ASN A 96 4.00 4.60 4.14
N GLN A 97 4.93 4.51 5.09
CA GLN A 97 6.32 4.88 4.85
C GLN A 97 6.98 4.01 3.77
N PHE A 98 6.48 2.78 3.56
CA PHE A 98 6.96 1.88 2.52
C PHE A 98 6.14 1.96 1.23
N THR A 99 4.83 2.24 1.30
CA THR A 99 3.98 2.26 0.10
C THR A 99 4.19 3.50 -0.78
N LYS A 100 4.42 4.69 -0.20
CA LYS A 100 4.58 5.93 -0.97
C LYS A 100 5.82 5.93 -1.89
N PRO A 101 7.03 5.54 -1.43
CA PRO A 101 8.20 5.49 -2.30
C PRO A 101 8.04 4.49 -3.45
N VAL A 102 7.40 3.35 -3.18
CA VAL A 102 7.11 2.34 -4.20
C VAL A 102 6.12 2.90 -5.22
N LEU A 103 5.03 3.53 -4.76
CA LEU A 103 4.06 4.18 -5.65
C LEU A 103 4.75 5.21 -6.56
N ALA A 104 5.62 6.06 -6.01
CA ALA A 104 6.36 7.05 -6.79
C ALA A 104 7.23 6.40 -7.88
N LYS A 105 7.92 5.30 -7.57
CA LYS A 105 8.71 4.55 -8.57
C LYS A 105 7.83 3.94 -9.66
N LEU A 106 6.68 3.38 -9.30
CA LEU A 106 5.74 2.81 -10.26
C LEU A 106 5.17 3.88 -11.18
N LEU A 107 4.77 5.03 -10.63
CA LEU A 107 4.30 6.18 -11.41
C LEU A 107 5.37 6.69 -12.37
N ALA A 108 6.62 6.82 -11.91
CA ALA A 108 7.75 7.19 -12.76
C ALA A 108 7.99 6.17 -13.89
N GLY A 109 7.91 4.86 -13.60
CA GLY A 109 8.00 3.79 -14.59
C GLY A 109 6.85 3.79 -15.60
N MET A 110 5.69 4.32 -15.21
CA MET A 110 4.53 4.55 -16.09
C MET A 110 4.61 5.88 -16.86
N GLY A 111 5.68 6.67 -16.67
CA GLY A 111 5.89 7.95 -17.37
C GLY A 111 5.25 9.17 -16.70
N VAL A 112 4.75 9.02 -15.47
CA VAL A 112 4.23 10.13 -14.67
C VAL A 112 5.39 10.82 -13.97
N LYS A 113 5.53 12.14 -14.17
CA LYS A 113 6.60 12.96 -13.58
C LYS A 113 6.14 13.67 -12.32
#